data_AF-A0A3N5GYQ4-F1
#
_entry.id   AF-A0A3N5GYQ4-F1
#
_cell.length_a   1.000
_cell.length_b   1.000
_cell.length_c   1.000
_cell.angle_alpha   90.00
_cell.angle_beta   90.00
_cell.angle_gamma   90.00
#
_symmetry.space_group_name_H-M   'P 1'
#
loop_
_entity.id
_entity.type
_entity.pdbx_description
1 polymer ?
#
loop_
_entity_poly.entity_id
_entity_poly.type
_entity_poly.pdbx_seq_one_letter_code
_entity_poly.pdbx_strand_id
1 'polypeptide(L)'
;MRRYGWRLAAAVSLVLAVVSGLEPRGFRRHARLRAQAEALSQRNAQLREENLRLTREIDGLRNDPAAIERAAREELGFVKPGEIVIHLE
;
A
#
# COMPACT_ATOMS: atom_id res chain seq x y z
N MET A 1 19.17 -59.58 3.24
CA MET A 1 19.45 -58.14 3.47
C MET A 1 18.57 -57.20 2.63
N ARG A 2 18.27 -57.46 1.34
CA ARG A 2 17.43 -56.59 0.46
C ARG A 2 16.01 -56.23 0.95
N ARG A 3 15.39 -57.07 1.80
CA ARG A 3 13.99 -56.92 2.25
C ARG A 3 13.80 -55.82 3.31
N TYR A 4 14.85 -55.53 4.07
CA TYR A 4 14.81 -54.51 5.13
C TYR A 4 15.04 -53.09 4.58
N GLY A 5 15.72 -52.96 3.44
CA GLY A 5 15.99 -51.66 2.81
C GLY A 5 14.72 -50.93 2.37
N TRP A 6 13.74 -51.64 1.80
CA TRP A 6 12.47 -51.01 1.40
C TRP A 6 11.63 -50.58 2.60
N ARG A 7 11.62 -51.37 3.69
CA ARG A 7 10.94 -50.98 4.92
C ARG A 7 11.51 -49.71 5.54
N LEU A 8 12.84 -49.58 5.54
CA LEU A 8 13.53 -48.36 5.95
C LEU A 8 13.22 -47.19 5.03
N ALA A 9 13.27 -47.38 3.71
CA ALA A 9 12.94 -46.34 2.74
C ALA A 9 11.49 -45.86 2.90
N ALA A 10 10.54 -46.77 3.07
CA ALA A 10 9.14 -46.45 3.29
C ALA A 10 8.92 -45.70 4.61
N ALA A 11 9.61 -46.10 5.69
CA ALA A 11 9.55 -45.40 6.97
C ALA A 11 10.13 -43.98 6.86
N VAL A 12 11.26 -43.80 6.16
CA VAL A 12 11.87 -42.49 5.94
C VAL A 12 10.95 -41.59 5.10
N SER A 13 10.37 -42.10 4.01
CA SER A 13 9.40 -41.34 3.20
C SER A 13 8.15 -40.96 3.99
N LEU A 14 7.65 -41.85 4.86
CA LEU A 14 6.50 -41.56 5.72
C LEU A 14 6.82 -40.46 6.73
N VAL A 15 7.99 -40.51 7.37
CA VAL A 15 8.44 -39.47 8.31
C VAL A 15 8.60 -38.13 7.60
N LEU A 16 9.20 -38.11 6.41
CA LEU A 16 9.35 -36.88 5.62
C LEU A 16 7.99 -36.28 5.22
N ALA A 17 7.02 -37.13 4.83
CA ALA A 17 5.67 -36.69 4.49
C ALA A 17 4.94 -36.09 5.71
N VAL A 18 5.10 -36.70 6.89
CA VAL A 18 4.50 -36.23 8.14
C VAL A 18 5.16 -34.91 8.59
N VAL A 19 6.48 -34.79 8.54
CA VAL A 19 7.21 -33.56 8.91
C VAL A 19 6.84 -32.40 7.98
N SER A 20 6.73 -32.65 6.68
CA SER A 20 6.34 -31.62 5.69
C SER A 20 4.86 -31.22 5.82
N GLY A 21 3.97 -32.18 6.11
CA GLY A 21 2.54 -31.92 6.35
C GLY A 21 2.26 -31.24 7.69
N LEU A 22 3.10 -31.46 8.70
CA LEU A 22 3.03 -30.86 10.04
C LEU A 22 3.81 -29.55 10.15
N GLU A 23 4.02 -28.81 9.06
CA GLU A 23 4.61 -27.48 9.12
C GLU A 23 3.49 -26.41 9.12
N PRO A 24 2.80 -26.16 10.26
CA PRO A 24 1.66 -25.24 10.37
C PRO A 24 2.04 -23.78 10.10
N ARG A 25 3.34 -23.51 9.88
CA ARG A 25 3.88 -22.20 9.53
C ARG A 25 3.56 -21.81 8.09
N GLY A 26 3.51 -22.77 7.16
CA GLY A 26 3.23 -22.50 5.74
C GLY A 26 1.81 -21.97 5.52
N PHE A 27 0.80 -22.77 5.87
CA PHE A 27 -0.61 -22.42 5.61
C PHE A 27 -1.06 -21.15 6.33
N ARG A 28 -0.69 -20.97 7.60
CA ARG A 28 -1.06 -19.76 8.37
C ARG A 28 -0.36 -18.51 7.83
N ARG A 29 0.91 -18.61 7.41
CA ARG A 29 1.64 -17.47 6.83
C ARG A 29 1.06 -17.09 5.47
N HIS A 30 0.76 -18.06 4.61
CA HIS A 30 0.12 -17.80 3.32
C HIS A 30 -1.27 -17.18 3.46
N ALA A 31 -2.10 -17.69 4.39
CA ALA A 31 -3.41 -17.11 4.68
C ALA A 31 -3.29 -15.67 5.19
N ARG A 32 -2.37 -15.40 6.12
CA ARG A 32 -2.15 -14.05 6.66
C ARG A 32 -1.60 -13.08 5.60
N LEU A 33 -0.76 -13.56 4.68
CA LEU A 33 -0.24 -12.74 3.57
C LEU A 33 -1.34 -12.43 2.55
N ARG A 34 -2.20 -13.40 2.22
CA ARG A 34 -3.37 -13.16 1.37
C ARG A 34 -4.31 -12.12 1.97
N ALA A 35 -4.68 -12.27 3.24
CA ALA A 35 -5.54 -11.30 3.92
C ALA A 35 -4.94 -9.88 3.94
N GLN A 36 -3.62 -9.76 4.13
CA GLN A 36 -2.92 -8.47 4.05
C GLN A 36 -2.94 -7.88 2.64
N ALA A 37 -2.72 -8.71 1.62
CA ALA A 37 -2.78 -8.26 0.22
C ALA A 37 -4.19 -7.76 -0.15
N GLU A 38 -5.23 -8.46 0.30
CA GLU A 38 -6.63 -8.04 0.10
C GLU A 38 -6.95 -6.74 0.86
N ALA A 39 -6.50 -6.59 2.10
CA ALA A 39 -6.69 -5.34 2.84
C ALA A 39 -5.97 -4.15 2.17
N LEU A 40 -4.76 -4.37 1.66
CA LEU A 40 -3.98 -3.36 0.93
C LEU A 40 -4.62 -3.00 -0.42
N SER A 41 -5.20 -3.97 -1.13
CA SER A 41 -5.88 -3.70 -2.39
C SER A 41 -7.15 -2.88 -2.18
N GLN A 42 -7.94 -3.19 -1.14
CA GLN A 42 -9.11 -2.40 -0.76
C GLN A 42 -8.75 -0.96 -0.37
N ARG A 43 -7.70 -0.76 0.44
CA ARG A 43 -7.21 0.58 0.79
C ARG A 43 -6.75 1.36 -0.45
N ASN A 44 -6.03 0.71 -1.37
CA ASN A 44 -5.63 1.35 -2.62
C ASN A 44 -6.84 1.76 -3.47
N ALA A 45 -7.89 0.94 -3.53
CA ALA A 45 -9.11 1.29 -4.26
C ALA A 45 -9.78 2.53 -3.64
N GLN A 46 -9.91 2.57 -2.32
CA GLN A 46 -10.46 3.73 -1.59
C GLN A 46 -9.65 5.00 -1.83
N LEU A 47 -8.32 4.93 -1.72
CA LEU A 47 -7.44 6.07 -1.95
C LEU A 47 -7.51 6.57 -3.40
N ARG A 48 -7.66 5.67 -4.37
CA ARG A 48 -7.85 6.06 -5.78
C ARG A 48 -9.16 6.79 -5.99
N GLU A 49 -10.24 6.33 -5.39
CA GLU A 49 -11.54 6.99 -5.46
C GLU A 49 -11.50 8.38 -4.81
N GLU A 50 -10.86 8.51 -3.65
CA GLU A 50 -10.66 9.78 -2.97
C GLU A 50 -9.80 10.73 -3.80
N ASN A 51 -8.71 10.22 -4.41
CA ASN A 51 -7.87 11.03 -5.29
C ASN A 51 -8.63 11.53 -6.52
N LEU A 52 -9.48 10.68 -7.12
CA LEU A 52 -10.36 11.08 -8.22
C LEU A 52 -11.41 12.10 -7.80
N ARG A 53 -11.91 12.04 -6.56
CA ARG A 53 -12.83 13.05 -6.00
C ARG A 53 -12.11 14.38 -5.81
N LEU A 54 -10.95 14.37 -5.14
CA LEU A 54 -10.14 15.56 -4.89
C LEU A 54 -9.66 16.21 -6.20
N THR A 55 -9.29 15.41 -7.20
CA THR A 55 -8.90 15.93 -8.52
C THR A 55 -10.06 16.65 -9.20
N ARG A 56 -11.28 16.09 -9.14
CA ARG A 56 -12.47 16.75 -9.68
C ARG A 56 -12.81 18.05 -8.93
N GLU A 57 -12.62 18.06 -7.62
CA GLU A 57 -12.80 19.26 -6.79
C GLU A 57 -11.78 20.34 -7.15
N ILE A 58 -10.50 19.96 -7.29
CA ILE A 58 -9.43 20.83 -7.78
C ILE A 58 -9.77 21.37 -9.16
N ASP A 59 -10.20 20.55 -10.10
CA ASP A 59 -10.55 21.00 -11.46
C ASP A 59 -11.77 21.93 -11.46
N GLY A 60 -12.75 21.72 -10.58
CA GLY A 60 -13.86 22.64 -10.38
C GLY A 60 -13.44 23.99 -9.81
N LEU A 61 -12.52 23.98 -8.84
CA LEU A 61 -11.93 25.17 -8.23
C LEU A 61 -11.00 25.93 -9.19
N ARG A 62 -10.27 25.23 -10.06
CA ARG A 62 -9.37 25.80 -11.07
C ARG A 62 -10.06 26.60 -12.17
N ASN A 63 -11.39 26.64 -12.23
CA ASN A 63 -12.10 27.59 -13.10
C ASN A 63 -11.99 29.05 -12.61
N ASP A 64 -11.43 29.30 -11.42
CA ASP A 64 -11.00 30.64 -10.98
C ASP A 64 -9.58 30.62 -10.36
N PRO A 65 -8.53 30.34 -11.16
CA PRO A 65 -7.16 30.19 -10.67
C PRO A 65 -6.64 31.48 -10.02
N ALA A 66 -7.11 32.64 -10.48
CA ALA A 66 -6.71 33.95 -9.99
C ALA A 66 -7.28 34.24 -8.59
N ALA A 67 -8.42 33.66 -8.21
CA ALA A 67 -8.95 33.76 -6.85
C ALA A 67 -8.17 32.87 -5.87
N ILE A 68 -7.83 31.65 -6.28
CA ILE A 68 -7.08 30.69 -5.45
C ILE A 68 -5.65 31.16 -5.22
N GLU A 69 -4.99 31.66 -6.26
CA GLU A 69 -3.63 32.18 -6.14
C GLU A 69 -3.58 33.40 -5.20
N ARG A 70 -4.58 34.29 -5.23
CA ARG A 70 -4.68 35.42 -4.29
C ARG A 70 -4.87 34.96 -2.84
N ALA A 71 -5.79 34.03 -2.60
CA ALA A 71 -6.05 33.51 -1.25
C ALA A 71 -4.81 32.78 -0.68
N ALA A 72 -4.14 31.96 -1.50
CA ALA A 72 -2.92 31.28 -1.10
C ALA A 72 -1.75 32.26 -0.83
N ARG A 73 -1.65 33.38 -1.55
CA ARG A 73 -0.62 34.41 -1.29
C ARG A 73 -0.87 35.17 0.02
N GLU A 74 -2.13 35.49 0.33
CA GLU A 74 -2.49 36.18 1.58
C GLU A 74 -2.28 35.28 2.81
N GLU A 75 -2.69 34.01 2.75
CA GLU A 75 -2.58 33.12 3.91
C GLU A 75 -1.16 32.56 4.14
N LEU A 76 -0.36 32.39 3.07
CA LEU A 76 0.94 31.74 3.13
C LEU A 76 2.13 32.70 2.92
N GLY A 77 1.88 33.98 2.65
CA GLY A 77 2.92 35.02 2.52
C GLY A 77 3.85 34.86 1.30
N PHE A 78 3.43 34.16 0.25
CA PHE A 78 4.23 33.96 -0.96
C PHE A 78 4.21 35.19 -1.89
N VAL A 79 5.39 35.65 -2.34
CA VAL A 79 5.55 36.74 -3.33
C VAL A 79 6.14 36.25 -4.65
N LYS A 80 5.70 36.83 -5.77
CA LYS A 80 6.19 36.47 -7.11
C LYS A 80 7.60 37.03 -7.34
N PRO A 81 8.47 36.37 -8.14
CA PRO A 81 9.74 36.97 -8.55
C PRO A 81 9.49 38.33 -9.22
N GLY A 82 9.88 39.42 -8.55
CA GLY A 82 9.69 40.80 -9.01
C GLY A 82 8.74 41.69 -8.18
N GLU A 83 8.09 41.18 -7.14
CA GLU A 83 7.29 41.98 -6.19
C GLU A 83 8.14 42.39 -4.96
N ILE A 84 8.11 43.67 -4.59
CA ILE A 84 8.84 44.21 -3.43
C ILE A 84 7.88 44.24 -2.24
N VAL A 85 8.16 43.44 -1.20
CA VAL A 85 7.43 43.49 0.08
C VAL A 85 7.91 44.73 0.84
N ILE A 86 7.05 45.73 0.97
CA ILE A 86 7.32 46.92 1.79
C ILE A 86 6.74 46.66 3.18
N HIS A 87 7.60 46.37 4.16
CA HIS A 87 7.21 46.49 5.56
C HIS A 87 7.26 47.98 5.93
N LEU A 88 6.10 48.54 6.28
CA LEU A 88 6.01 49.86 6.88
C LEU A 88 6.02 49.66 8.40
N GLU A 89 7.14 49.99 9.05
CA GLU A 89 7.15 50.25 10.49
C GLU A 89 6.55 51.63 10.80
#